data_AF-A0AAD7V0M8-F1
#
_entry.id   AF-A0AAD7V0M8-F1
#
_cell.length_a   1.000
_cell.length_b   1.000
_cell.length_c   1.000
_cell.angle_alpha   90.00
_cell.angle_beta   90.00
_cell.angle_gamma   90.00
#
_symmetry.space_group_name_H-M   'P 1'
#
loop_
_entity.id
_entity.type
_entity.pdbx_description
1 polymer ?
#
loop_
_entity_poly.entity_id
_entity_poly.type
_entity_poly.pdbx_seq_one_letter_code
_entity_poly.pdbx_strand_id
1 'polypeptide(L)'
;MHNLSVNRQIKVGRSIVNSWNHRLHAGKILSALARQDFNELRRLAQVPGGFLLDSIRQRVWPVLLHTQYGCYLNEKGSEEDLADPHQIAKDIERSFYYYPQGISSAQKARKQKELHDLIVEILWRNPRLKYYQGFHDICSCFLLVLGKKDAIPAAENTALFYLRYPFSPIVICHQRVQVSNVP
;
A
#
# COMPACT_ATOMS: atom_id res chain seq x y z
N MET A 1 -45.94 8.08 -18.33
CA MET A 1 -45.34 6.90 -17.64
C MET A 1 -44.29 6.13 -18.45
N HIS A 2 -44.02 6.45 -19.73
CA HIS A 2 -43.06 5.69 -20.57
C HIS A 2 -41.55 5.97 -20.31
N ASN A 3 -41.18 7.11 -19.71
CA ASN A 3 -39.76 7.49 -19.54
C ASN A 3 -39.01 6.76 -18.41
N LEU A 4 -39.72 6.17 -17.44
CA LEU A 4 -39.07 5.46 -16.31
C LEU A 4 -38.61 4.05 -16.69
N SER A 5 -39.27 3.40 -17.65
CA SER A 5 -38.93 2.04 -18.08
C SER A 5 -37.70 2.04 -18.99
N VAL A 6 -37.64 2.97 -19.96
CA VAL A 6 -36.50 3.12 -20.89
C VAL A 6 -35.22 3.48 -20.15
N ASN A 7 -35.28 4.43 -19.20
CA ASN A 7 -34.13 4.77 -18.35
C ASN A 7 -33.65 3.59 -17.49
N ARG A 8 -34.57 2.71 -17.07
CA ARG A 8 -34.23 1.50 -16.30
C ARG A 8 -33.54 0.47 -17.19
N GLN A 9 -34.04 0.24 -18.41
CA GLN A 9 -33.41 -0.65 -19.40
C GLN A 9 -32.01 -0.17 -19.83
N ILE A 10 -31.83 1.14 -20.06
CA ILE A 10 -30.51 1.72 -20.40
C ILE A 10 -29.53 1.56 -19.23
N LYS A 11 -29.97 1.82 -17.99
CA LYS A 11 -29.14 1.62 -16.79
C LYS A 11 -28.74 0.16 -16.61
N VAL A 12 -29.66 -0.78 -16.86
CA VAL A 12 -29.40 -2.23 -16.81
C VAL A 12 -28.40 -2.62 -17.89
N GLY A 13 -28.59 -2.18 -19.13
CA GLY A 13 -27.64 -2.42 -20.23
C GLY A 13 -26.24 -1.91 -19.92
N ARG A 14 -26.13 -0.69 -19.37
CA ARG A 14 -24.83 -0.10 -18.96
C ARG A 14 -24.18 -0.86 -17.81
N SER A 15 -24.97 -1.29 -16.82
CA SER A 15 -24.49 -2.10 -15.69
C SER A 15 -23.94 -3.46 -16.15
N ILE A 16 -24.66 -4.11 -17.08
CA ILE A 16 -24.24 -5.38 -17.67
C ILE A 16 -22.92 -5.19 -18.42
N VAL A 17 -22.83 -4.22 -19.33
CA VAL A 17 -21.58 -3.95 -20.09
C VAL A 17 -20.40 -3.66 -19.17
N ASN A 18 -20.60 -2.88 -18.10
CA ASN A 18 -19.55 -2.63 -17.11
C ASN A 18 -19.09 -3.91 -16.40
N SER A 19 -20.02 -4.80 -16.04
CA SER A 19 -19.70 -6.10 -15.44
C SER A 19 -18.87 -6.98 -16.38
N TRP A 20 -19.22 -7.02 -17.67
CA TRP A 20 -18.42 -7.74 -18.67
C TRP A 20 -17.02 -7.15 -18.83
N ASN A 21 -16.90 -5.83 -18.93
CA ASN A 21 -15.62 -5.14 -19.03
C ASN A 21 -14.73 -5.42 -17.82
N HIS A 22 -15.30 -5.44 -16.61
CA HIS A 22 -14.56 -5.79 -15.39
C HIS A 22 -14.05 -7.23 -15.42
N ARG A 23 -14.87 -8.19 -15.88
CA ARG A 23 -14.45 -9.60 -16.02
C ARG A 23 -13.34 -9.78 -17.05
N LEU A 24 -13.45 -9.12 -18.21
CA LEU A 24 -12.42 -9.16 -19.25
C LEU A 24 -11.11 -8.54 -18.74
N HIS A 25 -11.19 -7.41 -18.04
CA HIS A 25 -10.02 -6.76 -17.45
C HIS A 25 -9.36 -7.62 -16.36
N ALA A 26 -10.16 -8.21 -15.46
CA ALA A 26 -9.67 -9.17 -14.47
C ALA A 26 -9.00 -10.38 -15.14
N GLY A 27 -9.57 -10.92 -16.22
CA GLY A 27 -8.96 -12.00 -17.00
C GLY A 27 -7.59 -11.65 -17.57
N LYS A 28 -7.41 -10.41 -18.07
CA LYS A 28 -6.10 -9.92 -18.54
C LYS A 28 -5.08 -9.85 -17.40
N ILE A 29 -5.48 -9.33 -16.24
CA ILE A 29 -4.62 -9.23 -15.06
C ILE A 29 -4.17 -10.64 -14.61
N LEU A 30 -5.09 -11.59 -14.52
CA LEU A 30 -4.78 -12.96 -14.10
C LEU A 30 -3.87 -13.68 -15.09
N SER A 31 -4.05 -13.45 -16.39
CA SER A 31 -3.15 -13.98 -17.43
C SER A 31 -1.75 -13.37 -17.34
N ALA A 32 -1.63 -12.06 -17.13
CA ALA A 32 -0.34 -11.41 -16.91
C ALA A 32 0.35 -11.92 -15.64
N LEU A 33 -0.41 -12.13 -14.57
CA LEU A 33 0.08 -12.69 -13.32
C LEU A 33 0.62 -14.12 -13.49
N ALA A 34 -0.12 -14.97 -14.21
CA ALA A 34 0.29 -16.35 -14.49
C ALA A 34 1.60 -16.43 -15.30
N ARG A 35 1.84 -15.45 -16.19
CA ARG A 35 3.06 -15.33 -16.98
C ARG A 35 4.19 -14.56 -16.27
N GLN A 36 3.96 -14.09 -15.04
CA GLN A 36 4.86 -13.18 -14.32
C GLN A 36 5.29 -11.96 -15.17
N ASP A 37 4.38 -11.44 -15.98
CA ASP A 37 4.64 -10.32 -16.88
C ASP A 37 4.50 -8.99 -16.13
N PHE A 38 5.58 -8.59 -15.44
CA PHE A 38 5.62 -7.38 -14.61
C PHE A 38 5.32 -6.10 -15.41
N ASN A 39 5.75 -6.04 -16.67
CA ASN A 39 5.54 -4.87 -17.51
C ASN A 39 4.05 -4.72 -17.85
N GLU A 40 3.39 -5.82 -18.20
CA GLU A 40 1.95 -5.79 -18.46
C GLU A 40 1.15 -5.50 -17.17
N LEU A 41 1.55 -6.06 -16.02
CA LEU A 41 0.92 -5.74 -14.74
C LEU A 41 1.03 -4.25 -14.39
N ARG A 42 2.20 -3.63 -14.61
CA ARG A 42 2.39 -2.17 -14.44
C ARG A 42 1.53 -1.35 -15.40
N ARG A 43 1.41 -1.78 -16.65
CA ARG A 43 0.54 -1.12 -17.64
C ARG A 43 -0.94 -1.22 -17.24
N LEU A 44 -1.37 -2.40 -16.80
CA LEU A 44 -2.74 -2.65 -16.32
C LEU A 44 -3.07 -1.90 -15.01
N ALA A 45 -2.07 -1.54 -14.21
CA ALA A 45 -2.26 -0.69 -13.04
C ALA A 45 -2.62 0.76 -13.42
N GLN A 46 -2.13 1.24 -14.56
CA GLN A 46 -2.27 2.64 -15.01
C GLN A 46 -3.54 2.90 -15.83
N VAL A 47 -4.16 1.86 -16.38
CA VAL A 47 -5.41 2.03 -17.14
C VAL A 47 -6.60 2.31 -16.19
N PRO A 48 -7.65 3.00 -16.67
CA PRO A 48 -8.85 3.25 -15.86
C PRO A 48 -9.41 1.97 -15.23
N GLY A 49 -9.63 2.01 -13.93
CA GLY A 49 -10.08 0.86 -13.14
C GLY A 49 -8.95 0.05 -12.47
N GLY A 50 -7.70 0.18 -12.92
CA GLY A 50 -6.53 -0.44 -12.29
C GLY A 50 -6.76 -1.93 -11.95
N PHE A 51 -6.53 -2.31 -10.70
CA PHE A 51 -6.75 -3.68 -10.23
C PHE A 51 -8.16 -4.00 -9.73
N LEU A 52 -9.14 -3.11 -9.88
CA LEU A 52 -10.59 -3.24 -9.62
C LEU A 52 -11.02 -3.71 -8.21
N LEU A 53 -10.54 -4.86 -7.74
CA LEU A 53 -10.96 -5.59 -6.54
C LEU A 53 -9.78 -5.87 -5.62
N ASP A 54 -10.02 -5.85 -4.31
CA ASP A 54 -9.02 -6.23 -3.31
C ASP A 54 -8.52 -7.66 -3.49
N SER A 55 -9.38 -8.60 -3.89
CA SER A 55 -8.99 -9.98 -4.17
C SER A 55 -7.96 -10.12 -5.31
N ILE A 56 -7.96 -9.19 -6.26
CA ILE A 56 -6.95 -9.14 -7.31
C ILE A 56 -5.68 -8.46 -6.77
N ARG A 57 -5.81 -7.35 -6.05
CA ARG A 57 -4.69 -6.66 -5.40
C ARG A 57 -3.91 -7.57 -4.46
N GLN A 58 -4.59 -8.39 -3.67
CA GLN A 58 -4.01 -9.42 -2.79
C GLN A 58 -3.10 -10.40 -3.53
N ARG A 59 -3.33 -10.64 -4.82
CA ARG A 59 -2.49 -11.52 -5.64
C ARG A 59 -1.40 -10.77 -6.40
N VAL A 60 -1.69 -9.54 -6.82
CA VAL A 60 -0.80 -8.76 -7.70
C VAL A 60 0.23 -7.95 -6.91
N TRP A 61 -0.17 -7.30 -5.81
CA TRP A 61 0.73 -6.44 -5.04
C TRP A 61 1.94 -7.20 -4.48
N PRO A 62 1.79 -8.42 -3.90
CA PRO A 62 2.95 -9.17 -3.44
C PRO A 62 3.94 -9.46 -4.56
N VAL A 63 3.45 -9.75 -5.78
CA VAL A 63 4.32 -9.97 -6.94
C VAL A 63 5.04 -8.69 -7.34
N LEU A 64 4.33 -7.56 -7.46
CA LEU A 64 4.92 -6.27 -7.84
C LEU A 64 5.95 -5.75 -6.82
N LEU A 65 5.76 -6.07 -5.55
CA LEU A 65 6.64 -5.68 -4.45
C LEU A 65 7.73 -6.73 -4.16
N HIS A 66 7.77 -7.82 -4.92
CA HIS A 66 8.69 -8.95 -4.74
C HIS A 66 8.60 -9.57 -3.34
N THR A 67 7.39 -9.68 -2.78
CA THR A 67 7.11 -10.20 -1.44
C THR A 67 6.26 -11.48 -1.45
N GLN A 68 5.95 -12.04 -2.62
CA GLN A 68 5.10 -13.23 -2.77
C GLN A 68 5.64 -14.51 -2.11
N TYR A 69 6.94 -14.54 -1.79
CA TYR A 69 7.60 -15.63 -1.06
C TYR A 69 8.09 -15.18 0.32
N GLY A 70 7.76 -13.95 0.74
CA GLY A 70 8.14 -13.43 2.04
C GLY A 70 7.51 -14.28 3.13
N CYS A 71 8.33 -14.93 3.94
CA CYS A 71 7.87 -15.59 5.15
C CYS A 71 7.65 -14.54 6.23
N TYR A 72 6.41 -14.44 6.72
CA TYR A 72 6.13 -13.72 7.95
C TYR A 72 6.86 -14.41 9.10
N LEU A 73 7.88 -13.77 9.65
CA LEU A 73 8.47 -14.13 10.93
C LEU A 73 7.81 -13.23 11.98
N ASN A 74 7.09 -13.82 12.94
CA ASN A 74 6.46 -13.09 14.05
C ASN A 74 7.53 -12.61 15.05
N GLU A 75 8.47 -11.80 14.57
CA GLU A 75 9.56 -11.23 15.34
C GLU A 75 9.10 -9.88 15.85
N LYS A 76 8.73 -9.83 17.13
CA LYS A 76 8.24 -8.62 17.76
C LYS A 76 9.36 -7.92 18.51
N GLY A 77 9.55 -6.66 18.17
CA GLY A 77 10.33 -5.72 18.96
C GLY A 77 9.57 -5.10 20.11
N SER A 78 10.34 -4.50 21.03
CA SER A 78 9.79 -3.59 22.05
C SER A 78 9.53 -2.22 21.42
N GLU A 79 8.42 -1.57 21.79
CA GLU A 79 8.14 -0.19 21.36
C GLU A 79 9.16 0.80 21.96
N GLU A 80 9.73 0.43 23.11
CA GLU A 80 10.79 1.14 23.83
C GLU A 80 12.09 1.23 23.01
N ASP A 81 12.30 0.34 22.04
CA ASP A 81 13.47 0.36 21.17
C ASP A 81 13.33 1.36 20.00
N LEU A 82 12.13 1.92 19.80
CA LEU A 82 11.84 2.84 18.70
C LEU A 82 12.26 4.27 19.04
N ALA A 83 12.72 4.98 18.01
CA ALA A 83 13.15 6.37 18.17
C ALA A 83 11.98 7.34 18.47
N ASP A 84 10.78 7.08 17.92
CA ASP A 84 9.68 8.06 17.90
C ASP A 84 8.29 7.47 18.29
N PRO A 85 8.15 6.72 19.40
CA PRO A 85 6.92 6.01 19.75
C PRO A 85 5.71 6.94 19.94
N HIS A 86 5.92 8.13 20.51
CA HIS A 86 4.83 9.11 20.72
C HIS A 86 4.23 9.65 19.42
N GLN A 87 5.06 9.83 18.38
CA GLN A 87 4.60 10.28 17.08
C GLN A 87 3.75 9.21 16.41
N ILE A 88 4.21 7.96 16.47
CA ILE A 88 3.49 6.80 15.95
C ILE A 88 2.11 6.70 16.61
N ALA A 89 2.05 6.74 17.95
CA ALA A 89 0.78 6.65 18.68
C ALA A 89 -0.26 7.69 18.24
N LYS A 90 0.15 8.95 18.07
CA LYS A 90 -0.74 10.03 17.61
C LYS A 90 -1.24 9.83 16.18
N ASP A 91 -0.39 9.33 15.30
CA ASP A 91 -0.75 9.06 13.90
C ASP A 91 -1.73 7.87 13.82
N ILE A 92 -1.51 6.83 14.62
CA ILE A 92 -2.42 5.69 14.74
C ILE A 92 -3.79 6.14 15.27
N GLU A 93 -3.84 7.00 16.29
CA GLU A 93 -5.09 7.51 16.86
C GLU A 93 -5.95 8.24 15.81
N ARG A 94 -5.29 9.00 14.91
CA ARG A 94 -5.94 9.70 13.80
C ARG A 94 -6.31 8.80 12.62
N SER A 95 -5.77 7.59 12.55
CA SER A 95 -6.00 6.63 11.47
C SER A 95 -7.44 6.10 11.46
N PHE A 96 -7.88 5.61 10.29
CA PHE A 96 -9.19 5.01 10.05
C PHE A 96 -10.40 5.89 10.41
N TYR A 97 -10.28 7.21 10.31
CA TYR A 97 -11.39 8.13 10.54
C TYR A 97 -12.39 8.14 9.37
N TYR A 98 -11.89 8.19 8.13
CA TYR A 98 -12.72 8.25 6.93
C TYR A 98 -12.91 6.90 6.22
N TYR A 99 -12.05 5.93 6.46
CA TYR A 99 -12.15 4.62 5.82
C TYR A 99 -11.51 3.55 6.70
N PRO A 100 -12.10 2.35 6.81
CA PRO A 100 -13.34 1.90 6.17
C PRO A 100 -14.60 2.48 6.80
N GLN A 101 -15.62 2.72 5.98
CA GLN A 101 -16.91 3.29 6.41
C GLN A 101 -17.77 2.24 7.12
N GLY A 102 -18.56 2.68 8.12
CA GLY A 102 -19.53 1.82 8.81
C GLY A 102 -18.94 0.82 9.80
N ILE A 103 -17.68 0.98 10.22
CA ILE A 103 -17.08 0.14 11.27
C ILE A 103 -17.44 0.65 12.67
N SER A 104 -17.58 -0.26 13.62
CA SER A 104 -17.77 0.09 15.03
C SER A 104 -16.48 0.65 15.65
N SER A 105 -16.61 1.36 16.78
CA SER A 105 -15.45 1.83 17.56
C SER A 105 -14.51 0.68 17.96
N ALA A 106 -15.06 -0.48 18.31
CA ALA A 106 -14.28 -1.67 18.63
C ALA A 106 -13.52 -2.22 17.42
N GLN A 107 -14.12 -2.22 16.23
CA GLN A 107 -13.44 -2.62 14.98
C GLN A 107 -12.35 -1.61 14.59
N LYS A 108 -12.60 -0.31 14.77
CA LYS A 108 -11.60 0.74 14.57
C LYS A 108 -10.40 0.53 15.49
N ALA A 109 -10.65 0.34 16.79
CA ALA A 109 -9.59 0.10 17.77
C ALA A 109 -8.75 -1.15 17.44
N ARG A 110 -9.39 -2.23 16.96
CA ARG A 110 -8.68 -3.43 16.49
C ARG A 110 -7.77 -3.12 15.29
N LYS A 111 -8.26 -2.39 14.28
CA LYS A 111 -7.46 -1.99 13.12
C LYS A 111 -6.31 -1.06 13.49
N GLN A 112 -6.54 -0.11 14.41
CA GLN A 112 -5.49 0.76 14.94
C GLN A 112 -4.40 -0.04 15.65
N LYS A 113 -4.78 -1.05 16.44
CA LYS A 113 -3.83 -1.96 17.07
C LYS A 113 -3.05 -2.79 16.03
N GLU A 114 -3.73 -3.34 15.03
CA GLU A 114 -3.05 -4.09 13.95
C GLU A 114 -2.07 -3.21 13.18
N LEU A 115 -2.42 -1.95 12.93
CA LEU A 115 -1.57 -0.98 12.26
C LEU A 115 -0.36 -0.59 13.11
N HIS A 116 -0.57 -0.34 14.40
CA HIS A 116 0.51 -0.06 15.36
C HIS A 116 1.50 -1.22 15.40
N ASP A 117 1.02 -2.44 15.66
CA ASP A 117 1.88 -3.64 15.70
C ASP A 117 2.69 -3.81 14.40
N LEU A 118 2.06 -3.57 13.24
CA LEU A 118 2.71 -3.66 11.93
C LEU A 118 3.85 -2.64 11.80
N ILE A 119 3.62 -1.39 12.19
CA ILE A 119 4.63 -0.32 12.07
C ILE A 119 5.78 -0.59 13.04
N VAL A 120 5.49 -0.97 14.28
CA VAL A 120 6.50 -1.31 15.29
C VAL A 120 7.38 -2.45 14.77
N GLU A 121 6.78 -3.50 14.22
CA GLU A 121 7.51 -4.65 13.68
C GLU A 121 8.46 -4.25 12.54
N ILE A 122 7.99 -3.44 11.58
CA ILE A 122 8.82 -2.97 10.46
C ILE A 122 10.00 -2.13 10.95
N LEU A 123 9.76 -1.17 11.85
CA LEU A 123 10.80 -0.27 12.33
C LEU A 123 11.83 -1.00 13.20
N TRP A 124 11.38 -1.95 14.02
CA TRP A 124 12.28 -2.75 14.85
C TRP A 124 13.19 -3.66 14.02
N ARG A 125 12.64 -4.33 12.99
CA ARG A 125 13.43 -5.14 12.05
C ARG A 125 14.42 -4.31 11.23
N ASN A 126 14.20 -3.00 11.13
CA ASN A 126 15.00 -2.10 10.32
C ASN A 126 15.45 -0.86 11.12
N PRO A 127 16.42 -0.97 12.05
CA PRO A 127 16.83 0.15 12.93
C PRO A 127 17.33 1.42 12.21
N ARG A 128 17.68 1.29 10.92
CA ARG A 128 18.08 2.41 10.05
C ARG A 128 16.90 3.20 9.49
N LEU A 129 15.69 2.62 9.47
CA LEU A 129 14.48 3.35 9.10
C LEU A 129 14.06 4.26 10.25
N LYS A 130 13.74 5.51 9.91
CA LYS A 130 13.19 6.50 10.86
C LYS A 130 11.74 6.76 10.50
N TYR A 131 10.87 6.77 11.51
CA TYR A 131 9.45 7.04 11.25
C TYR A 131 9.28 8.44 10.66
N TYR A 132 8.37 8.58 9.69
CA TYR A 132 7.99 9.88 9.14
C TYR A 132 6.47 10.00 9.10
N GLN A 133 5.97 11.22 9.23
CA GLN A 133 4.53 11.48 9.22
C GLN A 133 3.93 11.12 7.85
N GLY A 134 2.92 10.26 7.86
CA GLY A 134 2.27 9.70 6.66
C GLY A 134 2.69 8.28 6.33
N PHE A 135 3.70 7.70 7.01
CA PHE A 135 4.01 6.28 6.84
C PHE A 135 2.83 5.37 7.27
N HIS A 136 2.11 5.75 8.32
CA HIS A 136 0.91 5.05 8.76
C HIS A 136 -0.19 4.97 7.70
N ASP A 137 -0.32 5.97 6.82
CA ASP A 137 -1.30 5.94 5.73
C ASP A 137 -0.96 4.88 4.68
N ILE A 138 0.32 4.76 4.33
CA ILE A 138 0.81 3.72 3.41
C ILE A 138 0.58 2.33 4.02
N CYS A 139 0.97 2.16 5.28
CA CYS A 139 0.74 0.92 6.03
C CYS A 139 -0.75 0.57 6.14
N SER A 140 -1.61 1.56 6.32
CA SER A 140 -3.07 1.37 6.36
C SER A 140 -3.61 0.83 5.04
N CYS A 141 -3.14 1.34 3.91
CA CYS A 141 -3.50 0.82 2.58
C CYS A 141 -3.15 -0.66 2.43
N PHE A 142 -1.93 -1.05 2.83
CA PHE A 142 -1.54 -2.46 2.79
C PHE A 142 -2.34 -3.31 3.77
N LEU A 143 -2.54 -2.84 5.01
CA LEU A 143 -3.29 -3.57 6.02
C LEU A 143 -4.73 -3.84 5.59
N LEU A 144 -5.40 -2.85 4.99
CA LEU A 144 -6.79 -2.96 4.58
C LEU A 144 -6.98 -3.93 3.39
N VAL A 145 -5.99 -4.03 2.51
CA VAL A 145 -6.08 -4.88 1.31
C VAL A 145 -5.48 -6.26 1.54
N LEU A 146 -4.28 -6.34 2.11
CA LEU A 146 -3.51 -7.57 2.25
C LEU A 146 -3.72 -8.27 3.61
N GLY A 147 -4.21 -7.53 4.62
CA GLY A 147 -4.20 -8.01 5.99
C GLY A 147 -2.79 -8.01 6.59
N LYS A 148 -2.71 -8.12 7.92
CA LYS A 148 -1.47 -7.86 8.68
C LYS A 148 -0.25 -8.66 8.20
N LYS A 149 -0.43 -9.97 7.96
CA LYS A 149 0.68 -10.88 7.62
C LYS A 149 1.39 -10.50 6.32
N ASP A 150 0.61 -10.24 5.27
CA ASP A 150 1.15 -9.91 3.95
C ASP A 150 1.46 -8.41 3.82
N ALA A 151 0.82 -7.56 4.63
CA ALA A 151 1.07 -6.13 4.67
C ALA A 151 2.46 -5.78 5.23
N ILE A 152 2.99 -6.54 6.19
CA ILE A 152 4.32 -6.30 6.77
C ILE A 152 5.43 -6.33 5.72
N PRO A 153 5.66 -7.44 4.97
CA PRO A 153 6.72 -7.49 3.97
C PRO A 153 6.45 -6.50 2.82
N ALA A 154 5.18 -6.27 2.45
CA ALA A 154 4.82 -5.29 1.42
C ALA A 154 5.20 -3.85 1.82
N ALA A 155 4.84 -3.43 3.03
CA ALA A 155 5.14 -2.11 3.55
C ALA A 155 6.64 -1.95 3.86
N GLU A 156 7.30 -2.99 4.39
CA GLU A 156 8.75 -3.03 4.63
C GLU A 156 9.52 -2.81 3.32
N ASN A 157 9.25 -3.59 2.26
CA ASN A 157 9.90 -3.39 0.97
C ASN A 157 9.58 -2.01 0.38
N THR A 158 8.36 -1.51 0.57
CA THR A 158 7.99 -0.16 0.12
C THR A 158 8.84 0.89 0.82
N ALA A 159 8.98 0.82 2.15
CA ALA A 159 9.82 1.70 2.94
C ALA A 159 11.30 1.62 2.52
N LEU A 160 11.82 0.41 2.38
CA LEU A 160 13.23 0.16 2.11
C LEU A 160 13.66 0.55 0.71
N PHE A 161 12.82 0.47 -0.32
CA PHE A 161 13.25 0.64 -1.71
C PHE A 161 12.63 1.82 -2.43
N TYR A 162 11.39 2.17 -2.10
CA TYR A 162 10.62 3.17 -2.86
C TYR A 162 10.49 4.50 -2.15
N LEU A 163 10.72 4.52 -0.85
CA LEU A 163 10.58 5.71 0.00
C LEU A 163 11.93 6.19 0.56
N ARG A 164 13.08 5.74 0.03
CA ARG A 164 14.42 6.08 0.55
C ARG A 164 14.75 7.58 0.59
N TYR A 165 14.09 8.43 -0.19
CA TYR A 165 14.38 9.87 -0.21
C TYR A 165 13.96 10.61 1.09
N PRO A 166 12.81 10.33 1.73
CA PRO A 166 12.53 10.82 3.09
C PRO A 166 13.29 10.09 4.22
N PHE A 167 14.00 8.99 3.96
CA PHE A 167 14.71 8.20 4.99
C PHE A 167 16.23 8.44 5.07
N SER A 168 16.80 9.30 4.21
CA SER A 168 18.21 9.68 4.31
C SER A 168 18.32 10.95 5.16
N PRO A 169 19.18 11.00 6.20
CA PRO A 169 19.63 12.28 6.69
C PRO A 169 20.26 13.01 5.50
N ILE A 170 19.83 14.25 5.29
CA ILE A 170 20.34 15.13 4.26
C ILE A 170 21.85 15.26 4.46
N VAL A 171 22.64 14.51 3.70
CA VAL A 171 24.04 14.87 3.46
C VAL A 171 23.97 15.90 2.35
N ILE A 172 23.95 17.18 2.72
CA ILE A 172 24.26 18.27 1.79
C ILE A 172 25.73 18.06 1.40
N CYS A 173 25.95 17.29 0.34
CA CYS A 173 27.25 17.24 -0.30
C CYS A 173 27.43 18.59 -1.01
N HIS A 174 28.03 19.56 -0.31
CA HIS A 174 28.56 20.75 -0.95
C HIS A 174 29.62 20.30 -1.96
N GLN A 175 29.25 20.26 -3.23
CA GLN A 175 30.22 20.27 -4.32
C GLN A 175 30.97 21.61 -4.27
N ARG A 176 32.10 21.60 -3.57
CA ARG A 176 33.13 22.64 -3.74
C ARG A 176 33.91 22.26 -4.99
N VAL A 177 33.50 22.83 -6.12
CA VAL A 177 34.26 22.80 -7.37
C VAL A 177 35.65 23.36 -7.07
N GLN A 178 36.67 22.52 -7.13
CA GLN A 178 38.06 22.94 -7.20
C GLN A 178 38.29 23.43 -8.63
N VAL A 179 38.39 24.76 -8.82
CA VAL A 179 38.90 25.34 -10.06
C VAL A 179 40.41 25.35 -9.94
N SER A 180 41.05 24.34 -10.51
CA SER A 180 42.48 24.36 -10.81
C SER A 180 42.69 25.04 -12.16
N ASN A 181 43.18 26.28 -12.13
CA ASN A 181 43.71 27.00 -13.29
C ASN A 181 45.13 27.46 -12.96
N VAL A 182 46.13 26.78 -13.52
CA VAL A 182 47.53 27.22 -13.76
C VAL A 182 47.98 26.38 -14.98
N PRO A 183 48.67 26.92 -15.99
CA PRO A 183 49.61 28.06 -15.95
C PRO A 183 49.13 29.37 -16.57
#